data_AF-A0A950T442-F1
#
_entry.id   AF-A0A950T442-F1
#
_cell.length_a   1.000
_cell.length_b   1.000
_cell.length_c   1.000
_cell.angle_alpha   90.00
_cell.angle_beta   90.00
_cell.angle_gamma   90.00
#
_symmetry.space_group_name_H-M   'P 1'
#
loop_
_entity.id
_entity.type
_entity.pdbx_description
1 polymer ?
#
loop_
_entity_poly.entity_id
_entity_poly.type
_entity_poly.pdbx_seq_one_letter_code
_entity_poly.pdbx_strand_id
1 'polypeptide(L)'
;MRCTLCQTMLPPGVVACVQCGTPVVVEADAFSSYDPEEEKVAYIDYASAVAPGVIATSSTVDALSRERSSAGSDASTNYPSPSVYEVPPSFPQAPQFHPPPQDHSTHTRLFWIVLPMLVVVLIAGSTVMIYALSRYQAEKQQEQLATATSSALTYLNATARVANDPQALYTQATSGVPMINDPLTNPAISSWNATLQSDTGYCDFADGAYHVVAPQANDVFPCSRPGTFSNFAFQVQMRIIKGDTGGIYFRSDAHNHKGYGYRAVIEQTGIYLISMFSDETRHAQVLVAGHLPSTFKTGLNQTNLVTLIALGKSFYLYVNKQIVTIAHDSTYNIGLIALMAGSVDSDGTDVAFNAAQLWELQ
;
A
#
# COMPACT_ATOMS: atom_id res chain seq x y z
N MET A 1 24.84 35.57 -13.18
CA MET A 1 25.71 36.18 -12.14
C MET A 1 26.59 35.10 -11.50
N ARG A 2 27.72 35.44 -10.88
CA ARG A 2 28.59 34.46 -10.18
C ARG A 2 28.58 34.73 -8.67
N CYS A 3 28.65 33.68 -7.86
CA CYS A 3 28.75 33.82 -6.41
C CYS A 3 30.04 34.56 -6.03
N THR A 4 29.93 35.58 -5.18
CA THR A 4 31.07 36.39 -4.74
C THR A 4 32.09 35.60 -3.93
N LEU A 5 31.64 34.55 -3.22
CA LEU A 5 32.49 33.74 -2.35
C LEU A 5 33.15 32.57 -3.09
N CYS A 6 32.38 31.77 -3.83
CA CYS A 6 32.89 30.53 -4.46
C CYS A 6 32.97 30.60 -5.99
N GLN A 7 32.63 31.74 -6.61
CA GLN A 7 32.69 31.99 -8.06
C GLN A 7 31.81 31.06 -8.94
N THR A 8 30.96 30.22 -8.33
CA THR A 8 30.00 29.36 -9.03
C THR A 8 28.98 30.19 -9.82
N MET A 9 28.63 29.77 -11.04
CA MET A 9 27.55 30.40 -11.80
C MET A 9 26.20 30.18 -11.10
N LEU A 10 25.45 31.27 -10.95
CA LEU A 10 24.16 31.28 -10.28
C LEU A 10 23.03 31.34 -11.34
N PRO A 11 22.06 30.40 -11.30
CA PRO A 11 20.85 30.48 -12.11
C PRO A 11 20.05 31.77 -11.82
N PRO A 12 19.24 32.27 -12.78
CA PRO A 12 18.35 33.40 -12.52
C PRO A 12 17.39 33.13 -11.35
N GLY A 13 17.16 34.13 -10.48
CA GLY A 13 16.17 34.05 -9.39
C GLY A 13 16.63 33.36 -8.09
N VAL A 14 17.87 32.89 -7.98
CA VAL A 14 18.36 32.27 -6.74
C VAL A 14 18.72 33.32 -5.67
N VAL A 15 18.19 33.13 -4.47
CA VAL A 15 18.45 34.03 -3.30
C VAL A 15 19.70 33.63 -2.51
N ALA A 16 20.26 32.45 -2.76
CA ALA A 16 21.50 31.97 -2.17
C ALA A 16 22.28 31.07 -3.14
N CYS A 17 23.60 31.02 -2.97
CA CYS A 17 24.46 30.17 -3.79
C CYS A 17 24.25 28.69 -3.48
N VAL A 18 23.92 27.92 -4.51
CA VAL A 18 23.69 26.47 -4.41
C VAL A 18 24.89 25.66 -3.92
N GLN A 19 26.10 26.21 -4.05
CA GLN A 19 27.33 25.47 -3.71
C GLN A 19 27.86 25.79 -2.31
N CYS A 20 27.66 27.02 -1.82
CA CYS A 20 28.25 27.46 -0.54
C CYS A 20 27.27 28.18 0.39
N GLY A 21 25.99 28.29 0.01
CA GLY A 21 24.93 28.89 0.83
C GLY A 21 25.00 30.42 0.98
N THR A 22 25.96 31.09 0.33
CA THR A 22 26.11 32.55 0.46
C THR A 22 24.92 33.27 -0.15
N PRO A 23 24.23 34.17 0.58
CA PRO A 23 23.09 34.91 0.06
C PRO A 23 23.50 35.80 -1.11
N VAL A 24 22.64 35.89 -2.11
CA VAL A 24 22.83 36.76 -3.28
C VAL A 24 22.13 38.07 -3.00
N VAL A 25 22.90 39.15 -2.89
CA VAL A 25 22.34 40.51 -2.83
C VAL A 25 21.95 40.91 -4.25
N VAL A 26 20.65 40.94 -4.53
CA VAL A 26 20.10 41.48 -5.77
C VAL A 26 19.85 42.97 -5.50
N GLU A 27 20.65 43.86 -6.09
CA GLU A 27 20.33 45.30 -6.09
C GLU A 27 19.04 45.49 -6.90
N ALA A 28 18.01 45.97 -6.23
CA ALA A 28 16.69 46.15 -6.78
C ALA A 28 16.63 47.44 -7.60
N ASP A 29 17.19 47.45 -8.80
CA ASP A 29 16.97 48.53 -9.77
C ASP A 29 16.72 47.95 -11.17
N ALA A 30 15.65 48.43 -11.80
CA ALA A 30 15.13 48.16 -13.15
C ALA A 30 14.02 47.09 -13.29
N PHE A 31 12.84 47.37 -12.71
CA PHE A 31 11.57 46.94 -13.29
C PHE A 31 11.01 48.06 -14.18
N SER A 32 11.07 47.86 -15.50
CA SER A 32 10.32 48.64 -16.48
C SER A 32 8.86 48.15 -16.46
N SER A 33 7.92 49.09 -16.37
CA SER A 33 6.47 48.88 -16.42
C SER A 33 6.04 48.25 -17.76
N TYR A 34 5.18 47.24 -17.71
CA TYR A 34 4.49 46.67 -18.87
C TYR A 34 3.05 47.21 -18.89
N ASP A 35 2.64 47.72 -20.05
CA ASP A 35 1.36 48.39 -20.32
C ASP A 35 0.41 47.41 -21.05
N PRO A 36 -0.79 47.10 -20.53
CA PRO A 36 -1.67 46.09 -21.10
C PRO A 36 -2.79 46.73 -21.95
N GLU A 37 -2.45 47.31 -23.10
CA GLU A 37 -3.43 47.71 -24.12
C GLU A 37 -2.96 47.37 -25.54
N GLU A 38 -2.81 46.09 -25.88
CA GLU A 38 -2.98 45.65 -27.26
C GLU A 38 -3.14 44.14 -27.31
N GLU A 39 -4.38 43.69 -27.59
CA GLU A 39 -4.72 42.59 -28.52
C GLU A 39 -6.11 42.05 -28.18
N LYS A 40 -7.14 42.66 -28.76
CA LYS A 40 -8.51 42.12 -28.78
C LYS A 40 -8.66 41.20 -29.98
N VAL A 41 -8.83 39.90 -29.73
CA VAL A 41 -9.25 38.93 -30.77
C VAL A 41 -10.75 38.67 -30.63
N ALA A 42 -11.43 38.66 -31.77
CA ALA A 42 -12.90 38.64 -31.89
C ALA A 42 -13.53 37.27 -31.55
N TYR A 43 -14.65 37.31 -30.84
CA TYR A 43 -15.51 36.19 -30.48
C TYR A 43 -16.35 35.73 -31.69
N ILE A 44 -16.41 34.42 -31.95
CA ILE A 44 -17.30 33.80 -32.94
C ILE A 44 -18.31 32.92 -32.20
N ASP A 45 -19.59 33.24 -32.40
CA ASP A 45 -20.76 32.57 -31.84
C ASP A 45 -21.12 31.33 -32.69
N TYR A 46 -21.19 30.15 -32.07
CA TYR A 46 -21.70 28.94 -32.72
C TYR A 46 -23.03 28.54 -32.08
N ALA A 47 -24.10 28.96 -32.75
CA ALA A 47 -25.45 28.54 -32.48
C ALA A 47 -25.69 27.06 -32.84
N SER A 48 -26.28 26.35 -31.90
CA SER A 48 -27.29 25.28 -32.00
C SER A 48 -27.42 24.53 -33.33
N ALA A 49 -26.96 23.28 -33.33
CA ALA A 49 -27.43 22.25 -34.26
C ALA A 49 -28.29 21.22 -33.50
N VAL A 50 -29.58 21.21 -33.82
CA VAL A 50 -30.59 20.24 -33.40
C VAL A 50 -30.52 19.00 -34.29
N ALA A 51 -30.66 17.81 -33.71
CA ALA A 51 -31.07 16.59 -34.41
C ALA A 51 -31.71 15.57 -33.43
N PRO A 52 -32.52 14.60 -33.90
CA PRO A 52 -33.86 14.37 -33.36
C PRO A 52 -34.12 12.96 -32.80
N GLY A 53 -35.27 12.80 -32.14
CA GLY A 53 -36.11 11.61 -32.30
C GLY A 53 -36.04 10.54 -31.21
N VAL A 54 -36.90 10.68 -30.20
CA VAL A 54 -37.30 9.64 -29.24
C VAL A 54 -38.46 8.84 -29.84
N ILE A 55 -38.36 7.51 -29.95
CA ILE A 55 -39.50 6.58 -29.92
C ILE A 55 -39.11 5.23 -29.26
N ALA A 56 -39.79 4.95 -28.14
CA ALA A 56 -40.28 3.67 -27.58
C ALA A 56 -39.32 2.46 -27.42
N THR A 57 -39.32 1.71 -26.32
CA THR A 57 -40.49 1.02 -25.78
C THR A 57 -40.30 0.59 -24.32
N SER A 58 -41.42 0.67 -23.61
CA SER A 58 -41.73 0.05 -22.32
C SER A 58 -41.61 -1.47 -22.39
N SER A 59 -41.07 -2.08 -21.34
CA SER A 59 -41.57 -3.37 -20.87
C SER A 59 -41.49 -3.45 -19.35
N THR A 60 -42.67 -3.23 -18.76
CA THR A 60 -43.04 -3.66 -17.43
C THR A 60 -43.14 -5.19 -17.38
N VAL A 61 -42.48 -5.81 -16.40
CA VAL A 61 -42.94 -7.08 -15.83
C VAL A 61 -43.00 -6.90 -14.34
N ASP A 62 -44.22 -6.60 -13.92
CA ASP A 62 -44.69 -6.71 -12.56
C ASP A 62 -45.22 -8.15 -12.35
N ALA A 63 -45.45 -8.48 -11.07
CA ALA A 63 -46.15 -9.66 -10.56
C ALA A 63 -45.35 -10.98 -10.42
N LEU A 64 -45.48 -11.76 -9.33
CA LEU A 64 -46.25 -11.66 -8.11
C LEU A 64 -45.80 -12.83 -7.19
N SER A 65 -45.65 -12.53 -5.89
CA SER A 65 -46.04 -13.36 -4.74
C SER A 65 -45.73 -14.87 -4.68
N ARG A 66 -45.09 -15.29 -3.57
CA ARG A 66 -45.76 -16.17 -2.57
C ARG A 66 -45.01 -16.22 -1.24
N GLU A 67 -45.72 -15.77 -0.20
CA GLU A 67 -45.57 -16.18 1.20
C GLU A 67 -45.70 -17.71 1.33
N ARG A 68 -45.07 -18.33 2.35
CA ARG A 68 -45.76 -19.04 3.46
C ARG A 68 -44.78 -19.70 4.48
N SER A 69 -44.78 -19.15 5.69
CA SER A 69 -44.91 -19.80 7.02
C SER A 69 -43.91 -20.85 7.55
N SER A 70 -43.23 -20.43 8.63
CA SER A 70 -43.20 -20.97 10.01
C SER A 70 -43.14 -22.48 10.32
N ALA A 71 -42.10 -22.87 11.06
CA ALA A 71 -42.10 -23.61 12.34
C ALA A 71 -40.63 -23.59 12.84
N GLY A 72 -40.23 -23.26 14.07
CA GLY A 72 -40.86 -23.47 15.36
C GLY A 72 -40.18 -24.66 16.05
N SER A 73 -39.17 -24.42 16.87
CA SER A 73 -38.86 -25.24 18.07
C SER A 73 -37.64 -24.71 18.83
N ASP A 74 -37.90 -24.33 20.08
CA ASP A 74 -36.96 -24.15 21.18
C ASP A 74 -36.01 -25.33 21.36
N ALA A 75 -34.79 -25.08 21.84
CA ALA A 75 -34.11 -26.01 22.75
C ALA A 75 -33.00 -25.33 23.56
N SER A 76 -33.19 -25.43 24.87
CA SER A 76 -32.41 -24.93 25.99
C SER A 76 -30.90 -25.20 26.01
N THR A 77 -30.24 -24.25 26.67
CA THR A 77 -29.07 -24.40 27.53
C THR A 77 -29.02 -25.73 28.30
N ASN A 78 -27.88 -26.43 28.31
CA ASN A 78 -27.54 -27.28 29.44
C ASN A 78 -26.02 -27.45 29.64
N TYR A 79 -25.54 -26.92 30.76
CA TYR A 79 -24.30 -27.30 31.42
C TYR A 79 -24.44 -28.73 32.00
N PRO A 80 -23.36 -29.53 32.04
CA PRO A 80 -23.24 -30.57 33.04
C PRO A 80 -22.27 -30.16 34.15
N SER A 81 -22.73 -30.29 35.39
CA SER A 81 -21.95 -30.29 36.63
C SER A 81 -22.37 -31.54 37.44
N PRO A 82 -21.72 -31.84 38.58
CA PRO A 82 -20.92 -33.02 38.83
C PRO A 82 -21.71 -34.24 39.37
N SER A 83 -21.27 -35.45 39.06
CA SER A 83 -21.82 -36.68 39.66
C SER A 83 -21.06 -37.10 40.91
N VAL A 84 -21.81 -37.16 42.00
CA VAL A 84 -21.49 -37.66 43.34
C VAL A 84 -21.46 -39.20 43.35
N TYR A 85 -20.65 -39.72 44.28
CA TYR A 85 -20.45 -41.13 44.62
C TYR A 85 -21.73 -41.92 44.92
N GLU A 86 -21.74 -43.19 44.51
CA GLU A 86 -22.59 -44.23 45.10
C GLU A 86 -21.80 -45.56 45.20
N VAL A 87 -21.90 -46.22 46.37
CA VAL A 87 -21.25 -47.49 46.78
C VAL A 87 -22.37 -48.54 46.87
N PRO A 88 -22.28 -49.76 46.30
CA PRO A 88 -21.94 -51.01 47.06
C PRO A 88 -21.52 -52.23 46.18
N PRO A 89 -21.50 -53.53 46.61
CA PRO A 89 -21.25 -54.18 47.92
C PRO A 89 -20.05 -55.18 47.88
N SER A 90 -19.84 -55.86 49.02
CA SER A 90 -18.72 -56.72 49.44
C SER A 90 -18.61 -58.16 48.87
N PHE A 91 -17.35 -58.53 48.54
CA PHE A 91 -16.58 -59.81 48.55
C PHE A 91 -17.20 -61.18 48.23
N PRO A 92 -16.44 -61.99 47.45
CA PRO A 92 -16.00 -63.32 47.92
C PRO A 92 -14.49 -63.41 48.17
N GLN A 93 -14.14 -64.26 49.15
CA GLN A 93 -12.80 -64.57 49.64
C GLN A 93 -11.91 -65.22 48.57
N ALA A 94 -10.66 -64.76 48.46
CA ALA A 94 -9.61 -65.38 47.65
C ALA A 94 -8.79 -66.39 48.48
N PRO A 95 -8.35 -67.50 47.87
CA PRO A 95 -7.75 -68.65 48.56
C PRO A 95 -6.45 -68.32 49.28
N GLN A 96 -6.28 -68.94 50.45
CA GLN A 96 -5.03 -68.90 51.20
C GLN A 96 -3.93 -69.63 50.44
N PHE A 97 -2.96 -68.87 49.94
CA PHE A 97 -1.72 -69.40 49.43
C PHE A 97 -0.80 -69.73 50.61
N HIS A 98 -0.52 -71.02 50.79
CA HIS A 98 0.54 -71.48 51.68
C HIS A 98 1.90 -70.97 51.15
N PRO A 99 2.75 -70.35 52.00
CA PRO A 99 4.11 -70.03 51.60
C PRO A 99 4.90 -71.34 51.39
N PRO A 100 5.65 -71.48 50.28
CA PRO A 100 6.54 -72.60 50.09
C PRO A 100 7.68 -72.56 51.13
N PRO A 101 8.27 -73.73 51.47
CA PRO A 101 9.34 -73.82 52.45
C PRO A 101 10.54 -72.93 52.04
N GLN A 102 10.98 -72.08 52.97
CA GLN A 102 12.20 -71.30 52.85
C GLN A 102 13.40 -72.26 52.87
N ASP A 103 13.91 -72.56 51.67
CA ASP A 103 15.25 -73.10 51.53
C ASP A 103 16.24 -71.94 51.61
N HIS A 104 16.89 -71.82 52.77
CA HIS A 104 17.99 -70.89 53.00
C HIS A 104 19.23 -71.39 52.25
N SER A 105 19.23 -71.23 50.92
CA SER A 105 20.42 -71.44 50.12
C SER A 105 21.36 -70.23 50.24
N THR A 106 22.56 -70.54 50.69
CA THR A 106 23.66 -69.62 51.00
C THR A 106 24.23 -68.97 49.75
N HIS A 107 23.65 -67.86 49.26
CA HIS A 107 24.30 -66.98 48.27
C HIS A 107 24.07 -65.47 48.52
N THR A 108 23.80 -65.08 49.76
CA THR A 108 23.39 -63.72 50.17
C THR A 108 24.50 -62.67 50.27
N ARG A 109 25.71 -62.92 49.75
CA ARG A 109 26.82 -61.92 49.83
C ARG A 109 27.24 -61.32 48.49
N LEU A 110 26.94 -61.96 47.35
CA LEU A 110 27.28 -61.42 46.03
C LEU A 110 26.21 -60.43 45.52
N PHE A 111 24.95 -60.68 45.85
CA PHE A 111 23.81 -59.88 45.38
C PHE A 111 23.80 -58.44 45.96
N TRP A 112 24.29 -58.26 47.19
CA TRP A 112 24.41 -56.95 47.85
C TRP A 112 25.56 -56.07 47.32
N ILE A 113 26.48 -56.62 46.53
CA ILE A 113 27.58 -55.87 45.90
C ILE A 113 27.29 -55.59 44.44
N VAL A 114 26.70 -56.57 43.72
CA VAL A 114 26.42 -56.44 42.28
C VAL A 114 25.26 -55.48 42.00
N LEU A 115 24.21 -55.46 42.85
CA LEU A 115 23.07 -54.57 42.68
C LEU A 115 23.43 -53.07 42.78
N PRO A 116 24.15 -52.58 43.81
CA PRO A 116 24.55 -51.17 43.87
C PRO A 116 25.55 -50.81 42.76
N MET A 117 26.41 -51.74 42.36
CA MET A 117 27.34 -51.50 41.24
C MET A 117 26.59 -51.32 39.91
N LEU A 118 25.56 -52.14 39.66
CA LEU A 118 24.71 -52.02 38.47
C LEU A 118 23.90 -50.71 38.48
N VAL A 119 23.39 -50.31 39.65
CA VAL A 119 22.70 -49.02 39.81
C VAL A 119 23.63 -47.85 39.55
N VAL A 120 24.88 -47.89 40.04
CA VAL A 120 25.88 -46.84 39.76
C VAL A 120 26.21 -46.77 38.26
N VAL A 121 26.33 -47.91 37.57
CA VAL A 121 26.58 -47.94 36.12
C VAL A 121 25.38 -47.39 35.34
N LEU A 122 24.15 -47.69 35.75
CA LEU A 122 22.95 -47.14 35.12
C LEU A 122 22.83 -45.63 35.33
N ILE A 123 23.14 -45.13 36.54
CA ILE A 123 23.13 -43.70 36.83
C ILE A 123 24.22 -43.01 36.00
N ALA A 124 25.45 -43.52 36.00
CA ALA A 124 26.56 -42.96 35.21
C ALA A 124 26.29 -43.02 33.69
N GLY A 125 25.67 -44.09 33.20
CA GLY A 125 25.27 -44.20 31.80
C GLY A 125 24.15 -43.21 31.44
N SER A 126 23.16 -43.06 32.32
CA SER A 126 22.04 -42.13 32.10
C SER A 126 22.49 -40.67 32.11
N THR A 127 23.43 -40.28 32.97
CA THR A 127 23.94 -38.91 33.02
C THR A 127 24.74 -38.55 31.77
N VAL A 128 25.57 -39.47 31.27
CA VAL A 128 26.30 -39.30 30.00
C VAL A 128 25.33 -39.20 28.83
N MET A 129 24.29 -40.02 28.79
CA MET A 129 23.27 -39.99 27.73
C MET A 129 22.47 -38.67 27.73
N ILE A 130 22.03 -38.21 28.90
CA ILE A 130 21.33 -36.92 29.06
C ILE A 130 22.24 -35.76 28.67
N TYR A 131 23.52 -35.80 29.04
CA TYR A 131 24.50 -34.81 28.64
C TYR A 131 24.69 -34.78 27.11
N ALA A 132 24.80 -35.93 26.45
CA ALA A 132 24.91 -36.01 25.00
C ALA A 132 23.66 -35.49 24.29
N LEU A 133 22.46 -35.82 24.78
CA LEU A 133 21.19 -35.35 24.21
C LEU A 133 21.01 -33.83 24.37
N SER A 134 21.38 -33.26 25.53
CA SER A 134 21.30 -31.82 25.73
C SER A 134 22.27 -31.04 24.84
N ARG A 135 23.48 -31.58 24.58
CA ARG A 135 24.44 -31.02 23.63
C ARG A 135 23.91 -31.05 22.20
N TYR A 136 23.34 -32.17 21.78
CA TYR A 136 22.74 -32.32 20.46
C TYR A 136 21.57 -31.35 20.23
N GLN A 137 20.70 -31.18 21.23
CA GLN A 137 19.61 -30.22 21.16
C GLN A 137 20.09 -28.76 21.09
N ALA A 138 21.12 -28.41 21.86
CA ALA A 138 21.69 -27.05 21.84
C ALA A 138 22.32 -26.71 20.47
N GLU A 139 23.01 -27.66 19.85
CA GLU A 139 23.57 -27.50 18.49
C GLU A 139 22.46 -27.28 17.45
N LYS A 140 21.38 -28.08 17.52
CA LYS A 140 20.23 -27.93 16.62
C LYS A 140 19.50 -26.61 16.80
N GLN A 141 19.38 -26.13 18.04
CA GLN A 141 18.75 -24.85 18.34
C GLN A 141 19.60 -23.66 17.85
N GLN A 142 20.93 -23.74 17.95
CA GLN A 142 21.83 -22.74 17.38
C GLN A 142 21.79 -22.73 15.84
N GLU A 143 21.72 -23.91 15.20
CA GLU A 143 21.60 -24.02 13.74
C GLU A 143 20.30 -23.38 13.23
N GLN A 144 19.17 -23.62 13.91
CA GLN A 144 17.88 -23.00 13.59
C GLN A 144 17.90 -21.48 13.80
N LEU A 145 18.48 -21.00 14.91
CA LEU A 145 18.58 -19.57 15.19
C LEU A 145 19.53 -18.87 14.21
N ALA A 146 20.66 -19.48 13.86
CA ALA A 146 21.59 -18.97 12.88
C ALA A 146 20.97 -18.92 11.47
N THR A 147 20.20 -19.95 11.10
CA THR A 147 19.47 -19.98 9.82
C THR A 147 18.40 -18.90 9.78
N ALA A 148 17.57 -18.77 10.83
CA ALA A 148 16.54 -17.73 10.93
C ALA A 148 17.13 -16.31 10.89
N THR A 149 18.25 -16.10 11.60
CA THR A 149 18.97 -14.81 11.62
C THR A 149 19.61 -14.53 10.26
N SER A 150 20.22 -15.53 9.62
CA SER A 150 20.77 -15.39 8.27
C SER A 150 19.68 -15.04 7.26
N SER A 151 18.52 -15.71 7.29
CA SER A 151 17.40 -15.38 6.41
C SER A 151 16.85 -13.98 6.66
N ALA A 152 16.75 -13.55 7.92
CA ALA A 152 16.31 -12.20 8.27
C ALA A 152 17.32 -11.13 7.80
N LEU A 153 18.62 -11.38 7.95
CA LEU A 153 19.69 -10.49 7.48
C LEU A 153 19.77 -10.47 5.94
N THR A 154 19.55 -11.59 5.26
CA THR A 154 19.46 -11.64 3.80
C THR A 154 18.24 -10.87 3.29
N TYR A 155 17.08 -10.98 3.95
CA TYR A 155 15.90 -10.19 3.65
C TYR A 155 16.18 -8.69 3.82
N LEU A 156 16.71 -8.28 4.97
CA LEU A 156 17.06 -6.88 5.27
C LEU A 156 18.08 -6.31 4.26
N ASN A 157 19.12 -7.08 3.93
CA ASN A 157 20.13 -6.67 2.96
C ASN A 157 19.60 -6.65 1.52
N ALA A 158 18.67 -7.55 1.15
CA ALA A 158 18.00 -7.51 -0.14
C ALA A 158 17.09 -6.27 -0.24
N THR A 159 16.28 -5.98 0.78
CA THR A 159 15.46 -4.77 0.84
C THR A 159 16.31 -3.49 0.84
N ALA A 160 17.45 -3.47 1.54
CA ALA A 160 18.36 -2.33 1.57
C ALA A 160 19.13 -2.11 0.26
N ARG A 161 19.49 -3.19 -0.47
CA ARG A 161 20.14 -3.09 -1.78
C ARG A 161 19.17 -2.63 -2.87
N VAL A 162 17.92 -3.08 -2.82
CA VAL A 162 16.88 -2.69 -3.77
C VAL A 162 16.48 -1.21 -3.58
N ALA A 163 16.47 -0.70 -2.35
CA ALA A 163 16.25 0.72 -2.10
C ALA A 163 17.34 1.64 -2.72
N ASN A 164 18.54 1.10 -2.99
CA ASN A 164 19.68 1.83 -3.57
C ASN A 164 19.77 1.74 -5.10
N ASP A 165 18.99 0.87 -5.74
CA ASP A 165 18.82 0.82 -7.19
C ASP A 165 17.33 0.98 -7.52
N PRO A 166 16.88 2.22 -7.76
CA PRO A 166 15.47 2.50 -8.06
C PRO A 166 14.94 1.70 -9.26
N GLN A 167 15.78 1.35 -10.23
CA GLN A 167 15.30 0.60 -11.39
C GLN A 167 15.13 -0.90 -11.07
N ALA A 168 16.02 -1.47 -10.25
CA ALA A 168 15.83 -2.80 -9.71
C ALA A 168 14.57 -2.88 -8.84
N LEU A 169 14.31 -1.85 -8.01
CA LEU A 169 13.07 -1.74 -7.22
C LEU A 169 11.84 -1.76 -8.12
N TYR A 170 11.81 -0.96 -9.19
CA TYR A 170 10.70 -0.96 -10.14
C TYR A 170 10.43 -2.37 -10.68
N THR A 171 11.49 -3.03 -11.15
CA THR A 171 11.39 -4.36 -11.76
C THR A 171 10.88 -5.38 -10.75
N GLN A 172 11.42 -5.37 -9.53
CA GLN A 172 11.00 -6.31 -8.49
C GLN A 172 9.56 -6.05 -8.05
N ALA A 173 9.21 -4.80 -7.75
CA ALA A 173 7.91 -4.42 -7.21
C ALA A 173 6.76 -4.65 -8.21
N THR A 174 7.06 -4.73 -9.52
CA THR A 174 6.08 -4.96 -10.59
C THR A 174 6.19 -6.36 -11.24
N SER A 175 7.06 -7.24 -10.73
CA SER A 175 7.32 -8.56 -11.34
C SER A 175 6.24 -9.61 -11.09
N GLY A 176 5.48 -9.46 -9.99
CA GLY A 176 4.46 -10.43 -9.57
C GLY A 176 3.11 -10.25 -10.27
N VAL A 177 2.14 -11.10 -9.92
CA VAL A 177 0.74 -10.87 -10.29
C VAL A 177 0.22 -9.72 -9.44
N PRO A 178 -0.29 -8.63 -10.04
CA PRO A 178 -0.85 -7.53 -9.27
C PRO A 178 -2.12 -8.00 -8.54
N MET A 179 -2.28 -7.56 -7.29
CA MET A 179 -3.48 -7.86 -6.50
C MET A 179 -4.71 -7.12 -7.04
N ILE A 180 -4.51 -6.00 -7.73
CA ILE A 180 -5.53 -5.31 -8.50
C ILE A 180 -5.03 -5.20 -9.93
N ASN A 181 -5.81 -5.71 -10.88
CA ASN A 181 -5.54 -5.59 -12.32
C ASN A 181 -6.80 -5.05 -13.00
N ASP A 182 -6.97 -3.74 -12.97
CA ASP A 182 -8.19 -3.07 -13.41
C ASP A 182 -7.96 -2.39 -14.77
N PRO A 183 -8.66 -2.80 -15.84
CA PRO A 183 -8.52 -2.15 -17.14
C PRO A 183 -9.04 -0.70 -17.14
N LEU A 184 -9.87 -0.31 -16.16
CA LEU A 184 -10.53 0.99 -16.03
C LEU A 184 -11.37 1.36 -17.26
N THR A 185 -12.05 0.36 -17.84
CA THR A 185 -12.83 0.54 -19.08
C THR A 185 -14.34 0.40 -18.88
N ASN A 186 -14.78 -0.18 -17.76
CA ASN A 186 -16.18 -0.49 -17.52
C ASN A 186 -16.49 -0.50 -16.00
N PRO A 187 -17.54 0.21 -15.56
CA PRO A 187 -17.91 0.28 -14.14
C PRO A 187 -18.31 -1.09 -13.55
N ALA A 188 -18.81 -2.03 -14.35
CA ALA A 188 -19.29 -3.32 -13.85
C ALA A 188 -18.18 -4.25 -13.33
N ILE A 189 -16.92 -4.02 -13.73
CA ILE A 189 -15.77 -4.84 -13.36
C ILE A 189 -14.69 -4.04 -12.63
N SER A 190 -14.82 -2.72 -12.57
CA SER A 190 -13.80 -1.86 -11.99
C SER A 190 -13.88 -1.85 -10.46
N SER A 191 -12.71 -1.71 -9.83
CA SER A 191 -12.56 -1.40 -8.41
C SER A 191 -12.72 0.10 -8.12
N TRP A 192 -12.72 0.96 -9.14
CA TRP A 192 -13.03 2.38 -9.01
C TRP A 192 -14.50 2.62 -9.32
N ASN A 193 -15.14 3.46 -8.51
CA ASN A 193 -16.56 3.74 -8.65
C ASN A 193 -16.77 5.08 -9.35
N ALA A 194 -17.76 5.13 -10.24
CA ALA A 194 -18.28 6.40 -10.71
C ALA A 194 -18.90 7.17 -9.53
N THR A 195 -18.85 8.49 -9.61
CA THR A 195 -19.45 9.39 -8.61
C THR A 195 -20.51 10.27 -9.26
N LEU A 196 -21.43 10.77 -8.44
CA LEU A 196 -22.41 11.74 -8.93
C LEU A 196 -21.71 13.05 -9.28
N GLN A 197 -22.16 13.69 -10.35
CA GLN A 197 -21.65 15.00 -10.73
C GLN A 197 -21.88 16.02 -9.62
N SER A 198 -20.81 16.74 -9.27
CA SER A 198 -20.84 17.85 -8.31
C SER A 198 -20.18 19.09 -8.91
N ASP A 199 -20.41 20.24 -8.31
CA ASP A 199 -19.79 21.50 -8.72
C ASP A 199 -18.25 21.45 -8.66
N THR A 200 -17.70 20.58 -7.80
CA THR A 200 -16.26 20.43 -7.59
C THR A 200 -15.62 19.37 -8.49
N GLY A 201 -16.43 18.52 -9.12
CA GLY A 201 -15.95 17.45 -9.99
C GLY A 201 -16.68 16.12 -9.83
N TYR A 202 -16.21 15.14 -10.60
CA TYR A 202 -16.77 13.79 -10.66
C TYR A 202 -15.79 12.78 -11.28
N CYS A 203 -16.16 11.51 -11.19
CA CYS A 203 -15.51 10.42 -11.86
C CYS A 203 -16.53 9.59 -12.63
N ASP A 204 -16.23 9.22 -13.86
CA ASP A 204 -17.11 8.36 -14.65
C ASP A 204 -16.33 7.54 -15.69
N PHE A 205 -16.98 6.55 -16.30
CA PHE A 205 -16.41 5.75 -17.38
C PHE A 205 -16.96 6.23 -18.72
N ALA A 206 -16.07 6.74 -19.57
CA ALA A 206 -16.40 7.23 -20.91
C ALA A 206 -15.28 6.85 -21.88
N ASP A 207 -15.64 6.65 -23.16
CA ASP A 207 -14.67 6.39 -24.24
C ASP A 207 -13.65 5.27 -23.96
N GLY A 208 -14.05 4.26 -23.18
CA GLY A 208 -13.19 3.15 -22.79
C GLY A 208 -12.10 3.52 -21.78
N ALA A 209 -12.29 4.57 -20.97
CA ALA A 209 -11.39 4.97 -19.90
C ALA A 209 -12.17 5.44 -18.66
N TYR A 210 -11.46 5.52 -17.54
CA TYR A 210 -11.95 6.14 -16.32
C TYR A 210 -11.54 7.61 -16.30
N HIS A 211 -12.52 8.50 -16.35
CA HIS A 211 -12.33 9.94 -16.37
C HIS A 211 -12.43 10.50 -14.95
N VAL A 212 -11.50 11.38 -14.61
CA VAL A 212 -11.57 12.24 -13.43
C VAL A 212 -11.65 13.68 -13.90
N VAL A 213 -12.69 14.39 -13.47
CA VAL A 213 -12.99 15.74 -13.94
C VAL A 213 -13.01 16.71 -12.77
N ALA A 214 -12.22 17.78 -12.88
CA ALA A 214 -12.19 18.92 -11.97
C ALA A 214 -12.59 20.19 -12.74
N PRO A 215 -13.88 20.59 -12.72
CA PRO A 215 -14.40 21.63 -13.59
C PRO A 215 -14.09 23.06 -13.13
N GLN A 216 -13.69 23.27 -11.87
CA GLN A 216 -13.46 24.60 -11.29
C GLN A 216 -11.98 24.96 -11.28
N ALA A 217 -11.66 26.23 -11.52
CA ALA A 217 -10.32 26.77 -11.31
C ALA A 217 -9.85 26.56 -9.87
N ASN A 218 -8.54 26.36 -9.71
CA ASN A 218 -7.88 26.21 -8.42
C ASN A 218 -8.49 25.08 -7.56
N ASP A 219 -8.97 24.01 -8.22
CA ASP A 219 -9.57 22.86 -7.55
C ASP A 219 -8.94 21.54 -8.03
N VAL A 220 -9.01 20.53 -7.17
CA VAL A 220 -8.45 19.21 -7.43
C VAL A 220 -9.43 18.15 -6.98
N PHE A 221 -9.91 17.31 -7.91
CA PHE A 221 -10.88 16.27 -7.60
C PHE A 221 -10.22 14.89 -7.47
N PRO A 222 -10.27 14.24 -6.30
CA PRO A 222 -9.80 12.88 -6.11
C PRO A 222 -10.94 11.86 -6.29
N CYS A 223 -10.61 10.73 -6.91
CA CYS A 223 -11.48 9.59 -7.14
C CYS A 223 -10.88 8.35 -6.49
N SER A 224 -11.29 8.07 -5.25
CA SER A 224 -10.68 7.03 -4.43
C SER A 224 -11.24 5.64 -4.71
N ARG A 225 -10.36 4.65 -4.58
CA ARG A 225 -10.73 3.24 -4.57
C ARG A 225 -10.87 2.78 -3.10
N PRO A 226 -11.90 2.00 -2.75
CA PRO A 226 -12.03 1.47 -1.40
C PRO A 226 -10.80 0.68 -0.95
N GLY A 227 -10.40 0.76 0.32
CA GLY A 227 -9.29 -0.04 0.88
C GLY A 227 -7.99 0.74 1.05
N THR A 228 -7.20 0.35 2.05
CA THR A 228 -6.02 1.08 2.50
C THR A 228 -4.74 0.28 2.28
N PHE A 229 -3.66 0.98 1.93
CA PHE A 229 -2.37 0.41 1.58
C PHE A 229 -1.24 1.13 2.30
N SER A 230 -0.23 0.39 2.74
CA SER A 230 0.98 0.91 3.37
C SER A 230 2.14 0.90 2.38
N ASN A 231 2.72 -0.27 2.13
CA ASN A 231 3.77 -0.48 1.16
C ASN A 231 3.17 -1.07 -0.12
N PHE A 232 3.32 -0.37 -1.23
CA PHE A 232 2.73 -0.79 -2.49
C PHE A 232 3.50 -0.24 -3.69
N ALA A 233 3.37 -0.90 -4.82
CA ALA A 233 3.57 -0.31 -6.14
C ALA A 233 2.22 -0.13 -6.81
N PHE A 234 1.94 1.06 -7.31
CA PHE A 234 0.74 1.38 -8.08
C PHE A 234 1.14 1.96 -9.41
N GLN A 235 0.63 1.41 -10.51
CA GLN A 235 0.83 1.97 -11.84
C GLN A 235 -0.48 2.17 -12.58
N VAL A 236 -0.54 3.19 -13.41
CA VAL A 236 -1.71 3.53 -14.22
C VAL A 236 -1.27 4.26 -15.49
N GLN A 237 -1.97 4.02 -16.60
CA GLN A 237 -1.83 4.86 -17.79
C GLN A 237 -2.66 6.13 -17.57
N MET A 238 -2.04 7.27 -17.78
CA MET A 238 -2.65 8.59 -17.58
C MET A 238 -2.56 9.39 -18.88
N ARG A 239 -3.67 10.05 -19.22
CA ARG A 239 -3.78 10.96 -20.37
C ARG A 239 -4.61 12.17 -19.97
N ILE A 240 -3.98 13.35 -19.97
CA ILE A 240 -4.69 14.61 -19.75
C ILE A 240 -5.41 14.96 -21.06
N ILE A 241 -6.73 14.95 -21.03
CA ILE A 241 -7.60 15.21 -22.20
C ILE A 241 -7.72 16.71 -22.42
N LYS A 242 -7.96 17.42 -21.32
CA LYS A 242 -8.15 18.86 -21.24
C LYS A 242 -7.61 19.36 -19.89
N GLY A 243 -7.13 20.60 -19.88
CA GLY A 243 -6.67 21.28 -18.66
C GLY A 243 -5.24 20.90 -18.29
N ASP A 244 -4.95 20.90 -16.99
CA ASP A 244 -3.58 21.17 -16.53
C ASP A 244 -2.87 19.95 -16.00
N THR A 245 -3.50 19.26 -15.05
CA THR A 245 -2.78 18.30 -14.18
C THR A 245 -3.56 17.02 -13.91
N GLY A 246 -2.84 15.91 -13.92
CA GLY A 246 -3.32 14.61 -13.44
C GLY A 246 -2.41 14.09 -12.33
N GLY A 247 -2.84 13.04 -11.65
CA GLY A 247 -1.99 12.48 -10.62
C GLY A 247 -2.62 11.39 -9.77
N ILE A 248 -1.95 11.12 -8.66
CA ILE A 248 -2.27 10.07 -7.72
C ILE A 248 -2.21 10.65 -6.29
N TYR A 249 -3.30 10.51 -5.54
CA TYR A 249 -3.25 10.58 -4.08
C TYR A 249 -2.90 9.21 -3.51
N PHE A 250 -2.11 9.22 -2.44
CA PHE A 250 -1.69 7.98 -1.80
C PHE A 250 -1.45 8.16 -0.31
N ARG A 251 -1.67 7.05 0.42
CA ARG A 251 -1.69 7.04 1.89
C ARG A 251 -2.51 8.21 2.45
N SER A 252 -3.64 8.47 1.78
CA SER A 252 -4.54 9.58 2.07
C SER A 252 -5.88 9.08 2.58
N ASP A 253 -6.69 9.96 3.15
CA ASP A 253 -8.10 9.71 3.45
C ASP A 253 -9.04 10.39 2.44
N ALA A 254 -8.48 10.90 1.33
CA ALA A 254 -9.15 11.74 0.36
C ALA A 254 -10.40 11.07 -0.25
N HIS A 255 -11.57 11.36 0.32
CA HIS A 255 -12.87 10.99 -0.23
C HIS A 255 -13.59 12.15 -0.92
N ASN A 256 -13.29 13.41 -0.57
CA ASN A 256 -13.98 14.61 -1.10
C ASN A 256 -13.18 15.90 -0.78
N HIS A 257 -12.00 16.11 -1.38
CA HIS A 257 -11.19 17.36 -1.28
C HIS A 257 -10.56 17.75 0.06
N LYS A 258 -11.00 17.15 1.17
CA LYS A 258 -10.64 17.55 2.54
C LYS A 258 -9.63 16.60 3.20
N GLY A 259 -8.84 15.92 2.39
CA GLY A 259 -8.01 14.81 2.88
C GLY A 259 -6.62 15.22 3.31
N TYR A 260 -6.09 14.52 4.31
CA TYR A 260 -4.67 14.43 4.62
C TYR A 260 -4.01 13.31 3.80
N GLY A 261 -2.69 13.32 3.73
CA GLY A 261 -1.91 12.31 3.00
C GLY A 261 -0.96 12.91 1.99
N TYR A 262 -0.60 12.13 0.98
CA TYR A 262 0.31 12.58 -0.07
C TYR A 262 -0.36 12.64 -1.43
N ARG A 263 0.22 13.45 -2.31
CA ARG A 263 -0.19 13.62 -3.69
C ARG A 263 1.01 13.73 -4.61
N ALA A 264 1.06 12.90 -5.64
CA ALA A 264 1.97 13.03 -6.78
C ALA A 264 1.19 13.64 -7.95
N VAL A 265 1.58 14.84 -8.38
CA VAL A 265 0.96 15.56 -9.50
C VAL A 265 1.94 15.60 -10.66
N ILE A 266 1.38 15.46 -11.86
CA ILE A 266 2.06 15.61 -13.14
C ILE A 266 1.26 16.60 -13.97
N GLU A 267 1.94 17.67 -14.38
CA GLU A 267 1.40 18.67 -15.29
C GLU A 267 1.66 18.28 -16.74
N GLN A 268 0.76 18.68 -17.65
CA GLN A 268 0.95 18.46 -19.08
C GLN A 268 2.23 19.12 -19.63
N THR A 269 2.73 20.17 -18.96
CA THR A 269 3.96 20.90 -19.30
C THR A 269 5.23 20.12 -19.00
N GLY A 270 5.13 19.02 -18.24
CA GLY A 270 6.28 18.23 -17.81
C GLY A 270 6.78 18.56 -16.41
N ILE A 271 6.06 19.37 -15.65
CA ILE A 271 6.36 19.61 -14.23
C ILE A 271 5.76 18.47 -13.40
N TYR A 272 6.47 18.06 -12.35
CA TYR A 272 5.93 17.16 -11.33
C TYR A 272 6.15 17.74 -9.94
N LEU A 273 5.29 17.34 -9.00
CA LEU A 273 5.53 17.55 -7.58
C LEU A 273 4.96 16.39 -6.74
N ILE A 274 5.63 16.09 -5.64
CA ILE A 274 5.09 15.28 -4.54
C ILE A 274 4.91 16.20 -3.34
N SER A 275 3.71 16.18 -2.77
CA SER A 275 3.33 17.03 -1.65
C SER A 275 2.62 16.24 -0.57
N MET A 276 2.67 16.77 0.65
CA MET A 276 1.96 16.27 1.83
C MET A 276 0.93 17.30 2.28
N PHE A 277 -0.22 16.85 2.75
CA PHE A 277 -1.28 17.66 3.32
C PHE A 277 -1.56 17.20 4.75
N SER A 278 -1.51 18.14 5.71
CA SER A 278 -1.65 17.85 7.14
C SER A 278 -3.00 18.20 7.74
N ASP A 279 -3.81 19.01 7.06
CA ASP A 279 -5.08 19.52 7.57
C ASP A 279 -6.07 19.84 6.44
N GLU A 280 -7.30 20.19 6.84
CA GLU A 280 -8.37 20.59 5.92
C GLU A 280 -8.12 21.93 5.21
N THR A 281 -7.05 22.66 5.57
CA THR A 281 -6.81 24.05 5.10
C THR A 281 -6.08 24.14 3.76
N ARG A 282 -5.93 23.01 3.04
CA ARG A 282 -5.28 22.91 1.72
C ARG A 282 -3.81 23.36 1.69
N HIS A 283 -3.16 23.57 2.85
CA HIS A 283 -1.74 23.90 2.90
C HIS A 283 -0.90 22.65 2.56
N ALA A 284 -0.40 22.62 1.33
CA ALA A 284 0.49 21.58 0.85
C ALA A 284 1.93 21.87 1.27
N GLN A 285 2.59 20.94 1.96
CA GLN A 285 4.04 20.93 2.04
C GLN A 285 4.59 20.21 0.81
N VAL A 286 5.31 20.92 -0.05
CA VAL A 286 6.03 20.31 -1.18
C VAL A 286 7.22 19.53 -0.63
N LEU A 287 7.25 18.22 -0.87
CA LEU A 287 8.35 17.34 -0.49
C LEU A 287 9.44 17.35 -1.56
N VAL A 288 9.03 17.32 -2.84
CA VAL A 288 9.92 17.45 -3.99
C VAL A 288 9.14 17.96 -5.21
N ALA A 289 9.81 18.71 -6.07
CA ALA A 289 9.28 19.15 -7.36
C ALA A 289 10.41 19.20 -8.39
N GLY A 290 10.07 19.11 -9.67
CA GLY A 290 11.05 19.17 -10.75
C GLY A 290 10.44 19.01 -12.13
N HIS A 291 11.30 18.70 -13.09
CA HIS A 291 10.92 18.46 -14.48
C HIS A 291 11.02 16.97 -14.80
N LEU A 292 10.04 16.47 -15.55
CA LEU A 292 10.00 15.11 -16.04
C LEU A 292 11.09 14.88 -17.11
N PRO A 293 11.63 13.66 -17.20
CA PRO A 293 12.61 13.31 -18.23
C PRO A 293 11.98 13.37 -19.62
N SER A 294 12.82 13.41 -20.67
CA SER A 294 12.38 13.43 -22.08
C SER A 294 11.57 12.21 -22.52
N THR A 295 11.56 11.14 -21.72
CA THR A 295 10.68 9.99 -21.93
C THR A 295 9.22 10.30 -21.64
N PHE A 296 8.91 11.35 -20.87
CA PHE A 296 7.55 11.84 -20.70
C PHE A 296 7.09 12.57 -21.96
N LYS A 297 5.89 12.23 -22.42
CA LYS A 297 5.24 12.87 -23.55
C LYS A 297 4.40 14.04 -23.02
N THR A 298 4.87 15.27 -23.25
CA THR A 298 4.20 16.50 -22.82
C THR A 298 3.01 16.86 -23.71
N GLY A 299 2.11 17.67 -23.17
CA GLY A 299 0.91 18.17 -23.83
C GLY A 299 -0.32 17.27 -23.68
N LEU A 300 -1.44 17.78 -24.18
CA LEU A 300 -2.72 17.09 -24.15
C LEU A 300 -2.71 15.81 -25.00
N ASN A 301 -3.57 14.88 -24.62
CA ASN A 301 -3.82 13.62 -25.31
C ASN A 301 -2.60 12.69 -25.43
N GLN A 302 -1.53 12.96 -24.68
CA GLN A 302 -0.39 12.06 -24.59
C GLN A 302 -0.60 11.01 -23.50
N THR A 303 -0.42 9.74 -23.87
CA THR A 303 -0.48 8.63 -22.90
C THR A 303 0.88 8.41 -22.28
N ASN A 304 0.93 8.49 -20.96
CA ASN A 304 2.11 8.21 -20.14
C ASN A 304 1.77 7.17 -19.07
N LEU A 305 2.70 6.25 -18.81
CA LEU A 305 2.60 5.27 -17.74
C LEU A 305 3.20 5.86 -16.46
N VAL A 306 2.37 6.15 -15.48
CA VAL A 306 2.79 6.68 -14.19
C VAL A 306 2.90 5.51 -13.20
N THR A 307 3.97 5.44 -12.44
CA THR A 307 4.13 4.43 -11.38
C THR A 307 4.62 5.10 -10.11
N LEU A 308 3.93 4.83 -9.01
CA LEU A 308 4.29 5.26 -7.67
C LEU A 308 4.59 4.03 -6.83
N ILE A 309 5.78 3.97 -6.25
CA ILE A 309 6.14 2.96 -5.26
C ILE A 309 6.28 3.66 -3.91
N ALA A 310 5.44 3.28 -2.95
CA ALA A 310 5.56 3.70 -1.57
C ALA A 310 6.15 2.54 -0.77
N LEU A 311 7.35 2.71 -0.20
CA LEU A 311 8.05 1.68 0.57
C LEU A 311 8.63 2.29 1.84
N GLY A 312 8.05 1.96 2.99
CA GLY A 312 8.40 2.58 4.27
C GLY A 312 8.19 4.10 4.20
N LYS A 313 9.27 4.87 4.32
CA LYS A 313 9.26 6.34 4.30
C LYS A 313 9.63 6.92 2.93
N SER A 314 9.86 6.08 1.93
CA SER A 314 10.36 6.49 0.61
C SER A 314 9.26 6.36 -0.43
N PHE A 315 9.13 7.39 -1.26
CA PHE A 315 8.19 7.44 -2.37
C PHE A 315 8.96 7.61 -3.67
N TYR A 316 8.86 6.62 -4.55
CA TYR A 316 9.54 6.58 -5.82
C TYR A 316 8.52 6.86 -6.93
N LEU A 317 8.76 7.91 -7.71
CA LEU A 317 7.94 8.22 -8.87
C LEU A 317 8.67 7.81 -10.13
N TYR A 318 8.00 7.04 -10.98
CA TYR A 318 8.47 6.65 -12.29
C TYR A 318 7.47 7.10 -13.34
N VAL A 319 8.00 7.43 -14.50
CA VAL A 319 7.23 7.75 -15.69
C VAL A 319 7.81 6.97 -16.86
N ASN A 320 6.94 6.28 -17.60
CA ASN A 320 7.32 5.42 -18.72
C ASN A 320 8.46 4.45 -18.34
N LYS A 321 8.33 3.87 -17.13
CA LYS A 321 9.25 2.90 -16.50
C LYS A 321 10.66 3.44 -16.16
N GLN A 322 10.85 4.76 -16.22
CA GLN A 322 12.10 5.43 -15.83
C GLN A 322 11.91 6.17 -14.50
N ILE A 323 12.90 6.08 -13.62
CA ILE A 323 12.89 6.83 -12.36
C ILE A 323 12.87 8.34 -12.63
N VAL A 324 11.98 9.05 -11.93
CA VAL A 324 11.88 10.53 -11.96
C VAL A 324 12.48 11.11 -10.70
N THR A 325 12.04 10.63 -9.53
CA THR A 325 12.45 11.17 -8.25
C THR A 325 12.22 10.20 -7.11
N ILE A 326 12.84 10.50 -5.97
CA ILE A 326 12.63 9.85 -4.69
C ILE A 326 12.32 10.94 -3.67
N ALA A 327 11.16 10.86 -3.03
CA ALA A 327 10.81 11.70 -1.89
C ALA A 327 10.86 10.88 -0.60
N HIS A 328 11.05 11.56 0.53
CA HIS A 328 11.06 10.93 1.84
C HIS A 328 10.18 11.68 2.82
N ASP A 329 9.25 10.97 3.45
CA ASP A 329 8.46 11.47 4.58
C ASP A 329 7.89 10.31 5.40
N SER A 330 7.55 10.55 6.67
CA SER A 330 7.02 9.51 7.58
C SER A 330 5.74 9.86 8.30
N THR A 331 5.06 10.93 7.87
CA THR A 331 3.82 11.41 8.49
C THR A 331 2.68 10.43 8.28
N TYR A 332 2.50 9.92 7.06
CA TYR A 332 1.44 8.95 6.73
C TYR A 332 2.03 7.63 6.24
N ASN A 333 1.63 6.54 6.90
CA ASN A 333 2.17 5.21 6.65
C ASN A 333 1.16 4.26 5.99
N ILE A 334 -0.12 4.65 5.97
CA ILE A 334 -1.23 3.87 5.43
C ILE A 334 -2.33 4.81 4.97
N GLY A 335 -3.07 4.42 3.95
CA GLY A 335 -4.28 5.12 3.51
C GLY A 335 -4.73 4.66 2.14
N LEU A 336 -5.71 5.34 1.59
CA LEU A 336 -6.31 5.06 0.28
C LEU A 336 -5.36 5.44 -0.85
N ILE A 337 -5.74 5.01 -2.05
CA ILE A 337 -5.21 5.49 -3.31
C ILE A 337 -6.36 6.11 -4.09
N ALA A 338 -6.13 7.29 -4.66
CA ALA A 338 -7.09 7.95 -5.54
C ALA A 338 -6.41 8.45 -6.81
N LEU A 339 -7.14 8.37 -7.91
CA LEU A 339 -6.77 9.05 -9.15
C LEU A 339 -7.30 10.48 -9.08
N MET A 340 -6.60 11.44 -9.70
CA MET A 340 -7.02 12.85 -9.60
C MET A 340 -6.85 13.64 -10.89
N ALA A 341 -7.68 14.67 -11.00
CA ALA A 341 -7.53 15.78 -11.91
C ALA A 341 -7.41 17.08 -11.11
N GLY A 342 -6.55 17.99 -11.54
CA GLY A 342 -6.43 19.32 -10.95
C GLY A 342 -6.46 20.40 -12.01
N SER A 343 -7.26 21.43 -11.78
CA SER A 343 -7.38 22.61 -12.64
C SER A 343 -6.74 23.81 -11.96
N VAL A 344 -5.84 24.46 -12.67
CA VAL A 344 -5.26 25.74 -12.27
C VAL A 344 -6.12 26.86 -12.86
N ASP A 345 -6.52 26.72 -14.13
CA ASP A 345 -7.28 27.72 -14.85
C ASP A 345 -8.79 27.46 -14.85
N SER A 346 -9.58 28.43 -15.35
CA SER A 346 -11.06 28.40 -15.36
C SER A 346 -11.70 27.43 -16.32
N ASP A 347 -10.91 26.79 -17.20
CA ASP A 347 -11.47 25.91 -18.23
C ASP A 347 -11.74 24.49 -17.71
N GLY A 348 -11.27 24.15 -16.52
CA GLY A 348 -11.42 22.82 -15.93
C GLY A 348 -10.48 21.78 -16.55
N THR A 349 -10.27 20.70 -15.82
CA THR A 349 -9.40 19.59 -16.20
C THR A 349 -10.18 18.28 -16.31
N ASP A 350 -9.87 17.51 -17.35
CA ASP A 350 -10.32 16.12 -17.56
C ASP A 350 -9.11 15.22 -17.82
N VAL A 351 -8.98 14.18 -17.00
CA VAL A 351 -7.90 13.19 -17.09
C VAL A 351 -8.49 11.80 -17.24
N ALA A 352 -8.12 11.13 -18.32
CA ALA A 352 -8.45 9.74 -18.58
C ALA A 352 -7.37 8.80 -18.03
N PHE A 353 -7.82 7.74 -17.38
CA PHE A 353 -6.98 6.69 -16.81
C PHE A 353 -7.34 5.31 -17.35
N ASN A 354 -6.33 4.49 -17.59
CA ASN A 354 -6.47 3.10 -18.05
C ASN A 354 -5.47 2.18 -17.35
N ALA A 355 -5.77 0.87 -17.34
CA ALA A 355 -4.83 -0.19 -16.95
C ALA A 355 -4.15 0.08 -15.59
N ALA A 356 -4.97 0.27 -14.55
CA ALA A 356 -4.48 0.40 -13.18
C ALA A 356 -4.06 -0.96 -12.62
N GLN A 357 -2.84 -1.02 -12.10
CA GLN A 357 -2.29 -2.20 -11.46
C GLN A 357 -1.72 -1.86 -10.09
N LEU A 358 -1.94 -2.72 -9.10
CA LEU A 358 -1.43 -2.55 -7.74
C LEU A 358 -0.79 -3.84 -7.24
N TRP A 359 0.37 -3.71 -6.60
CA TRP A 359 1.06 -4.77 -5.87
C TRP A 359 1.27 -4.32 -4.43
N GLU A 360 0.91 -5.15 -3.47
CA GLU A 360 1.29 -4.94 -2.07
C GLU A 360 2.71 -5.47 -1.84
N LEU A 361 3.53 -4.68 -1.16
CA LEU A 361 4.94 -4.99 -0.92
C LEU A 361 5.13 -5.36 0.55
N GLN A 362 5.93 -6.40 0.82
CA GLN A 362 6.19 -6.89 2.17
C GLN A 362 7.25 -6.09 2.92
#